data_AF-A0A656JW57-F1
#
_entry.id   AF-A0A656JW57-F1
#
_cell.length_a   1.000
_cell.length_b   1.000
_cell.length_c   1.000
_cell.angle_alpha   90.00
_cell.angle_beta   90.00
_cell.angle_gamma   90.00
#
_symmetry.space_group_name_H-M   'P 1'
#
loop_
_entity.id
_entity.type
_entity.pdbx_description
1 polymer ?
#
loop_
_entity_poly.entity_id
_entity_poly.type
_entity_poly.pdbx_seq_one_letter_code
_entity_poly.pdbx_strand_id
1 'polypeptide(L)' 'MLDGLSPAVRRAFLWSQLEGLGYRDIAERLEVSERTVKRYMAQAYEHCLLVDW' A
#
# COMPACT_ATOMS: atom_id res chain seq x y z
N MET A 1 -3.27 -13.04 4.08
CA MET A 1 -2.00 -12.30 3.90
C MET A 1 -2.18 -10.78 3.92
N LEU A 2 -3.26 -10.19 3.38
CA LEU A 2 -3.47 -8.73 3.39
C LEU A 2 -4.65 -8.26 4.26
N ASP A 3 -5.40 -9.19 4.85
CA ASP A 3 -6.60 -8.88 5.63
C ASP A 3 -6.29 -8.17 6.96
N GLY A 4 -5.05 -8.27 7.45
CA GLY A 4 -4.57 -7.53 8.63
C GLY A 4 -4.21 -6.07 8.35
N LEU A 5 -4.22 -5.64 7.09
CA LEU A 5 -3.92 -4.26 6.71
C LEU A 5 -5.17 -3.39 6.68
N SER A 6 -5.00 -2.10 7.01
CA SER A 6 -6.07 -1.12 6.82
C SER A 6 -6.47 -1.05 5.33
N PRO A 7 -7.74 -0.72 5.02
CA PRO A 7 -8.22 -0.67 3.64
C PRO A 7 -7.40 0.26 2.73
N ALA A 8 -6.90 1.39 3.25
CA ALA A 8 -6.09 2.33 2.48
C ALA A 8 -4.71 1.74 2.13
N VAL A 9 -4.07 1.05 3.08
CA VAL A 9 -2.77 0.39 2.85
C VAL A 9 -2.92 -0.73 1.84
N ARG A 10 -3.94 -1.58 1.99
CA ARG A 10 -4.22 -2.67 1.06
C ARG A 10 -4.50 -2.16 -0.36
N ARG A 11 -5.30 -1.10 -0.52
CA ARG A 11 -5.58 -0.50 -1.84
C ARG A 11 -4.32 0.08 -2.49
N ALA A 12 -3.55 0.87 -1.75
CA ALA A 12 -2.30 1.44 -2.26
C ALA A 12 -1.35 0.35 -2.76
N PHE A 13 -1.19 -0.72 -1.98
CA PHE A 13 -0.34 -1.84 -2.34
C PHE A 13 -0.82 -2.58 -3.59
N LEU A 14 -2.10 -2.93 -3.66
CA LEU A 14 -2.67 -3.66 -4.81
C LEU A 14 -2.62 -2.81 -6.09
N TRP A 15 -2.90 -1.51 -6.02
CA TRP A 15 -2.78 -0.62 -7.18
C TRP A 15 -1.35 -0.53 -7.69
N SER A 16 -0.36 -0.47 -6.80
CA SER A 16 1.04 -0.47 -7.22
C SER A 16 1.46 -1.82 -7.82
N GLN A 17 1.06 -2.94 -7.22
CA GLN A 17 1.56 -4.27 -7.59
C GLN A 17 0.81 -4.92 -8.76
N LEU A 18 -0.51 -4.76 -8.82
CA LEU A 18 -1.36 -5.42 -9.82
C LEU A 18 -1.72 -4.51 -11.00
N GLU A 19 -1.92 -3.22 -10.71
CA GLU A 19 -2.32 -2.24 -11.73
C GLU A 19 -1.16 -1.37 -12.21
N GLY A 20 0.02 -1.46 -11.57
CA GLY A 20 1.22 -0.72 -11.96
C GLY A 20 1.16 0.78 -11.71
N LEU A 21 0.24 1.26 -10.85
CA LEU A 21 0.10 2.68 -10.56
C LEU A 21 1.33 3.25 -9.84
N GLY A 22 1.70 4.47 -10.21
CA GLY A 22 2.72 5.25 -9.52
C GLY A 22 2.23 5.81 -8.19
N TYR A 23 3.17 6.15 -7.29
CA TYR A 23 2.83 6.67 -5.96
C TYR A 23 2.09 8.01 -5.99
N ARG A 24 2.34 8.84 -7.01
CA ARG A 24 1.60 10.09 -7.21
C ARG A 24 0.13 9.82 -7.54
N ASP A 25 -0.15 8.94 -8.48
CA ASP A 25 -1.53 8.62 -8.89
C ASP A 25 -2.31 7.96 -7.74
N ILE A 26 -1.64 7.13 -6.94
CA ILE A 26 -2.21 6.55 -5.72
C ILE A 26 -2.49 7.63 -4.66
N ALA A 27 -1.56 8.57 -4.49
CA ALA A 27 -1.70 9.66 -3.55
C ALA A 27 -2.92 10.54 -3.88
N GLU A 28 -3.10 10.87 -5.17
CA GLU A 28 -4.27 11.58 -5.67
C GLU A 28 -5.57 10.80 -5.44
N ARG A 29 -5.61 9.50 -5.79
CA ARG A 29 -6.82 8.66 -5.60
C ARG A 29 -7.22 8.45 -4.15
N LEU A 30 -6.26 8.45 -3.23
CA LEU A 30 -6.51 8.27 -1.80
C LEU A 30 -6.62 9.60 -1.03
N GLU A 31 -6.46 10.74 -1.72
CA GLU A 31 -6.45 12.09 -1.11
C GLU A 31 -5.41 12.22 0.02
N VAL A 32 -4.20 11.70 -0.22
CA VAL A 32 -3.07 11.75 0.72
C VAL A 32 -1.81 12.26 0.01
N SER A 33 -0.73 12.47 0.77
CA SER A 33 0.58 12.79 0.18
C SER A 33 1.30 11.53 -0.31
N GLU A 34 2.21 11.67 -1.27
CA GLU A 34 3.13 10.59 -1.68
C GLU A 34 3.95 10.03 -0.50
N ARG A 35 4.25 10.86 0.51
CA ARG A 35 4.92 10.42 1.74
C ARG A 35 4.05 9.42 2.51
N THR A 36 2.74 9.65 2.58
CA THR A 36 1.79 8.71 3.17
C THR A 36 1.73 7.41 2.36
N VAL A 37 1.73 7.48 1.03
CA VAL A 37 1.77 6.28 0.17
C VAL A 37 3.04 5.47 0.42
N LYS A 38 4.21 6.10 0.48
CA LYS A 38 5.47 5.41 0.82
C LYS A 38 5.40 4.70 2.18
N ARG A 39 4.77 5.33 3.18
CA ARG A 39 4.53 4.70 4.50
C ARG A 39 3.57 3.51 4.38
N TYR A 40 2.50 3.62 3.61
CA TYR A 40 1.60 2.50 3.35
C TYR A 40 2.33 1.32 2.68
N MET A 41 3.20 1.59 1.70
CA MET A 41 4.00 0.54 1.05
C MET A 41 4.92 -0.16 2.05
N ALA A 42 5.60 0.59 2.93
CA ALA A 42 6.43 0.01 3.98
C ALA A 42 5.62 -0.92 4.91
N GLN A 43 4.43 -0.48 5.35
CA GLN A 43 3.53 -1.29 6.18
C GLN A 43 3.05 -2.55 5.46
N ALA A 44 2.73 -2.45 4.16
CA ALA A 44 2.30 -3.60 3.38
C ALA A 44 3.42 -4.63 3.18
N TYR A 45 4.63 -4.19 2.84
CA TYR A 45 5.80 -5.09 2.72
C TYR A 45 6.15 -5.73 4.07
N GLU A 46 6.19 -4.96 5.15
CA GLU A 46 6.41 -5.48 6.50
C GLU A 46 5.37 -6.56 6.84
N HIS A 47 4.08 -6.30 6.58
CA HIS A 47 3.04 -7.29 6.83
C HIS A 47 3.22 -8.56 5.98
N CYS A 48 3.59 -8.43 4.70
CA CYS A 48 3.85 -9.58 3.84
C CYS A 48 5.07 -10.39 4.29
N LEU A 49 6.11 -9.74 4.81
CA LEU A 49 7.34 -10.39 5.29
C LEU A 49 7.19 -10.99 6.69
N LEU A 50 6.31 -10.42 7.52
CA LEU A 50 6.02 -10.93 8.87
C LEU A 50 4.94 -12.02 8.87
N VAL A 51 4.18 -12.17 7.79
CA VAL A 51 3.34 -13.36 7.56
C VAL A 51 4.23 -14.49 7.01
N ASP A 52 5.23 -14.84 7.81
CA ASP A 52 5.93 -16.12 7.77
C ASP A 52 5.72 -16.75 9.16
N TRP A 53 5.27 -18.02 9.16
CA TRP A 53 4.98 -18.94 10.28
C TRP A 53 3.55 -18.97 10.84
#